data_AF-A0A7Y6X975-F1
#
_entry.id   AF-A0A7Y6X975-F1
#
_cell.length_a   1.000
_cell.length_b   1.000
_cell.length_c   1.000
_cell.angle_alpha   90.00
_cell.angle_beta   90.00
_cell.angle_gamma   90.00
#
_symmetry.space_group_name_H-M   'P 1'
#
loop_
_entity.id
_entity.type
_entity.pdbx_description
1 polymer ?
#
loop_
_entity_poly.entity_id
_entity_poly.type
_entity_poly.pdbx_seq_one_letter_code
_entity_poly.pdbx_strand_id
1 'polypeptide(L)' 'MVLELSQQQIRLLHACLAESIEELHDEVLHTDMRELRDELRGKLHELQALQRQVDVLKQGEQPAL' A
#
# COMPACT_ATOMS: atom_id res chain seq x y z
N MET A 1 -19.90 10.05 11.45
CA MET A 1 -19.86 10.03 9.98
C MET A 1 -18.81 9.03 9.57
N VAL A 2 -19.20 7.89 9.00
CA VAL A 2 -18.26 6.95 8.38
C VAL A 2 -17.99 7.52 6.98
N LEU A 3 -16.72 7.84 6.69
CA LEU A 3 -16.31 8.24 5.35
C LEU A 3 -16.30 6.98 4.49
N GLU A 4 -17.37 6.75 3.74
CA GLU A 4 -17.37 5.74 2.69
C GLU A 4 -16.54 6.27 1.52
N LEU A 5 -15.39 5.64 1.27
CA LEU A 5 -14.56 5.95 0.11
C LEU A 5 -15.28 5.47 -1.14
N SER A 6 -15.45 6.35 -2.12
CA SER A 6 -15.95 5.94 -3.43
C SER A 6 -14.98 4.96 -4.09
N GLN A 7 -15.51 4.11 -4.97
CA GLN A 7 -14.72 3.19 -5.79
C GLN A 7 -13.57 3.85 -6.58
N GLN A 8 -13.76 5.10 -7.02
CA GLN A 8 -12.70 5.86 -7.66
C GLN A 8 -11.59 6.25 -6.67
N GLN A 9 -11.94 6.61 -5.43
CA GLN A 9 -10.98 6.89 -4.36
C GLN A 9 -10.24 5.63 -3.93
N ILE A 10 -10.89 4.46 -3.87
CA ILE A 10 -10.25 3.17 -3.57
C ILE A 10 -9.24 2.81 -4.66
N ARG A 11 -9.59 2.98 -5.95
CA ARG A 11 -8.66 2.74 -7.06
C ARG A 11 -7.47 3.70 -7.05
N LEU A 12 -7.71 4.98 -6.78
CA LEU A 12 -6.64 5.97 -6.65
C LEU A 12 -5.71 5.62 -5.49
N LEU A 13 -6.28 5.29 -4.32
CA LEU A 13 -5.53 4.88 -3.14
C LEU A 13 -4.66 3.64 -3.43
N HIS A 14 -5.21 2.63 -4.11
CA HIS A 14 -4.47 1.45 -4.54
C HIS A 14 -3.32 1.80 -5.50
N ALA A 15 -3.54 2.72 -6.45
CA ALA A 15 -2.48 3.13 -7.37
C ALA A 15 -1.35 3.86 -6.64
N CYS A 16 -1.69 4.81 -5.77
CA CYS A 16 -0.71 5.54 -4.96
C CYS A 16 0.05 4.61 -4.00
N LEU A 17 -0.63 3.65 -3.36
CA LEU A 17 0.03 2.67 -2.49
C LEU A 17 1.00 1.77 -3.26
N ALA A 18 0.64 1.34 -4.47
CA ALA A 18 1.52 0.53 -5.30
C ALA A 18 2.80 1.29 -5.70
N GLU A 19 2.66 2.55 -6.11
CA GLU A 19 3.79 3.43 -6.44
C GLU A 19 4.70 3.64 -5.22
N SER A 20 4.15 4.01 -4.06
CA SER A 20 4.93 4.19 -2.84
C SER A 20 5.63 2.91 -2.36
N ILE A 21 5.02 1.74 -2.57
CA ILE A 21 5.65 0.45 -2.26
C ILE A 21 6.84 0.18 -3.18
N GLU A 22 6.70 0.47 -4.47
CA GLU A 22 7.77 0.31 -5.46
C GLU A 22 8.95 1.23 -5.14
N GLU A 23 8.69 2.52 -4.90
CA GLU A 23 9.70 3.51 -4.53
C GLU A 23 10.44 3.12 -3.24
N LEU A 24 9.70 2.74 -2.19
CA LEU A 24 10.29 2.36 -0.92
C LEU A 24 11.05 1.02 -1.00
N HIS A 25 10.58 0.09 -1.83
CA HIS A 25 11.30 -1.16 -2.09
C HIS A 25 12.66 -0.87 -2.74
N ASP A 26 12.69 0.02 -3.73
CA ASP A 26 13.95 0.46 -4.34
C ASP A 26 14.85 1.16 -3.31
N GLU A 27 14.30 2.04 -2.46
CA GLU A 27 15.07 2.68 -1.40
C GLU A 27 15.69 1.67 -0.41
N VAL A 28 14.93 0.64 -0.02
CA VAL A 28 15.44 -0.48 0.83
C VAL A 28 16.60 -1.21 0.16
N LEU A 29 16.51 -1.45 -1.15
CA LEU A 29 17.56 -2.16 -1.90
C LEU A 29 18.86 -1.36 -1.99
N HIS A 30 18.77 -0.03 -2.11
CA HIS A 30 19.93 0.85 -2.26
C HIS A 30 20.47 1.39 -0.92
N THR A 31 19.88 1.00 0.21
CA THR A 31 20.34 1.43 1.54
C THR A 31 21.37 0.47 2.13
N ASP A 32 22.61 0.96 2.27
CA ASP A 32 23.72 0.20 2.84
C ASP A 32 23.72 0.17 4.37
N MET A 33 23.22 1.23 5.01
CA MET A 33 23.16 1.32 6.47
C MET A 33 22.10 0.37 7.01
N ARG A 34 22.53 -0.65 7.76
CA ARG A 34 21.66 -1.73 8.24
C ARG A 34 20.46 -1.22 9.04
N GLU A 35 20.69 -0.31 9.98
CA GLU A 35 19.63 0.21 10.86
C GLU A 35 18.55 0.94 10.04
N LEU A 36 18.96 1.85 9.16
CA LEU A 36 18.06 2.55 8.25
C LEU A 36 17.31 1.56 7.33
N ARG A 37 18.00 0.56 6.78
CA ARG A 37 17.37 -0.47 5.95
C ARG A 37 16.33 -1.29 6.73
N ASP A 38 16.59 -1.60 7.99
CA ASP A 38 15.65 -2.34 8.83
C ASP A 38 14.41 -1.48 9.17
N GLU A 39 14.58 -0.17 9.39
CA GLU A 39 13.46 0.78 9.53
C GLU A 39 12.62 0.89 8.25
N LEU A 40 13.27 1.06 7.09
CA LEU A 40 12.60 1.15 5.80
C LEU A 40 11.84 -0.15 5.46
N ARG A 41 12.39 -1.31 5.80
CA ARG A 41 11.69 -2.61 5.69
C ARG A 41 10.45 -2.68 6.57
N GLY A 42 10.51 -2.12 7.78
CA GLY A 42 9.34 -2.00 8.65
C GLY A 42 8.22 -1.22 7.99
N LYS A 43 8.53 -0.02 7.46
CA LYS A 43 7.57 0.81 6.73
C LYS A 43 7.03 0.12 5.48
N LEU A 44 7.89 -0.59 4.73
CA LEU A 44 7.48 -1.35 3.56
C LEU A 44 6.48 -2.45 3.93
N HIS A 45 6.68 -3.13 5.06
CA HIS A 45 5.76 -4.15 5.54
C HIS A 45 4.39 -3.56 5.91
N GLU A 46 4.37 -2.39 6.56
CA GLU A 46 3.14 -1.66 6.90
C GLU A 46 2.37 -1.25 5.64
N LEU A 47 3.05 -0.70 4.63
CA LEU A 47 2.44 -0.33 3.36
C LEU A 47 1.87 -1.55 2.62
N GLN A 48 2.59 -2.67 2.60
CA GLN A 48 2.08 -3.92 2.02
C GLN A 48 0.86 -4.46 2.77
N ALA A 49 0.80 -4.29 4.10
CA ALA A 49 -0.37 -4.65 4.89
C ALA A 49 -1.57 -3.74 4.60
N LEU A 50 -1.34 -2.45 4.36
CA LEU A 50 -2.37 -1.50 3.92
C LEU A 50 -2.87 -1.83 2.51
N GLN A 51 -1.97 -2.15 1.57
CA GLN A 51 -2.33 -2.57 0.22
C GLN A 51 -3.28 -3.77 0.24
N ARG A 52 -2.97 -4.81 1.03
CA ARG A 52 -3.85 -5.98 1.19
C ARG A 52 -5.23 -5.61 1.73
N GLN A 53 -5.33 -4.65 2.65
CA GLN A 53 -6.62 -4.17 3.16
C GLN A 53 -7.41 -3.45 2.08
N VAL A 54 -6.75 -2.61 1.27
CA VAL A 54 -7.37 -1.91 0.15
C VAL A 54 -7.81 -2.89 -0.94
N ASP A 55 -7.05 -3.96 -1.20
CA ASP A 55 -7.42 -5.02 -2.15
C ASP A 55 -8.72 -5.73 -1.74
N VAL A 56 -8.89 -6.00 -0.45
CA VAL A 56 -10.13 -6.58 0.10
C VAL A 56 -11.31 -5.63 -0.09
N LEU A 57 -11.14 -4.33 0.16
CA LEU A 57 -12.19 -3.32 -0.06
C LEU A 57 -12.55 -3.17 -1.55
N LYS A 58 -11.54 -3.24 -2.43
CA LYS A 58 -11.73 -3.21 -3.89
C LYS A 58 -12.50 -4.44 -4.39
N GLN A 59 -12.27 -5.61 -3.80
CA GLN A 59 -12.97 -6.85 -4.17
C GLN A 59 -14.38 -6.95 -3.57
N GLY A 60 -14.58 -6.46 -2.34
CA GLY A 60 -15.86 -6.55 -1.62
C GLY A 60 -17.03 -5.77 -2.24
N GLU A 61 -16.74 -4.82 -3.14
CA GLU A 61 -17.75 -4.03 -3.85
C GLU A 61 -17.89 -4.38 -5.34
N GLN A 62 -17.17 -5.39 -5.86
CA GLN A 62 -17.52 -5.94 -7.17
C GLN A 62 -18.81 -6.75 -7.02
N PRO A 63 -19.93 -6.34 -7.65
CA PRO A 63 -21.11 -7.18 -7.68
C PRO A 63 -20.70 -8.48 -8.36
N ALA A 64 -20.95 -9.61 -7.69
CA ALA A 64 -20.95 -10.90 -8.36
C ALA A 64 -21.93 -10.81 -9.54
N LEU A 65 -21.37 -10.68 -10.75
CA LEU A 65 -22.10 -10.82 -12.01
C LEU A 65 -22.38 -12.31 -12.26
#